data_AF-A0A2A9LTV0-F1
#
_entry.id   AF-A0A2A9LTV0-F1
#
_cell.length_a   1.000
_cell.length_b   1.000
_cell.length_c   1.000
_cell.angle_alpha   90.00
_cell.angle_beta   90.00
_cell.angle_gamma   90.00
#
_symmetry.space_group_name_H-M   'P 1'
#
loop_
_entity.id
_entity.type
_entity.pdbx_description
1 polymer ?
#
loop_
_entity_poly.entity_id
_entity_poly.type
_entity_poly.pdbx_seq_one_letter_code
_entity_poly.pdbx_strand_id
1 'polypeptide(L)'
;MSNERYSNVWDAIEGQPAEAENMKLRSELMIALKQRIARLELSQAEAAKQLGVTQPRVSDLLRGKINLFGLDALVNMAAAVGLRIDLQVRESA
;
A
#
# COMPACT_ATOMS: atom_id res chain seq x y z
N MET A 1 -25.22 -8.18 20.15
CA MET A 1 -24.10 -7.69 19.32
C MET A 1 -24.72 -7.04 18.09
N SER A 2 -24.53 -5.74 17.92
CA SER A 2 -24.98 -5.01 16.72
C SER A 2 -24.21 -5.54 15.51
N ASN A 3 -24.94 -5.84 14.41
CA ASN A 3 -24.34 -6.29 13.16
C ASN A 3 -23.98 -5.06 12.31
N GLU A 4 -22.99 -4.30 12.79
CA GLU A 4 -22.50 -3.12 12.10
C GLU A 4 -21.81 -3.52 10.79
N ARG A 5 -22.22 -2.90 9.69
CA ARG A 5 -21.64 -3.10 8.37
C ARG A 5 -20.83 -1.88 8.00
N TYR A 6 -19.54 -2.09 7.78
CA TYR A 6 -18.61 -1.07 7.32
C TYR A 6 -18.37 -1.23 5.82
N SER A 7 -18.22 -0.12 5.11
CA SER A 7 -17.87 -0.10 3.68
C SER A 7 -16.42 -0.52 3.43
N ASN A 8 -15.56 -0.39 4.44
CA ASN A 8 -14.16 -0.78 4.41
C ASN A 8 -13.73 -1.42 5.75
N VAL A 9 -12.80 -2.37 5.69
CA VAL A 9 -12.24 -3.03 6.88
C VAL A 9 -11.55 -2.05 7.82
N TRP A 10 -10.87 -1.03 7.28
CA TRP A 10 -10.17 -0.03 8.08
C TRP A 10 -11.12 0.87 8.88
N ASP A 11 -12.34 1.10 8.38
CA ASP A 11 -13.36 1.85 9.14
C ASP A 11 -13.87 1.05 10.34
N ALA A 12 -13.73 -0.28 10.33
CA ALA A 12 -14.14 -1.16 11.42
C ALA A 12 -13.04 -1.38 12.47
N ILE A 13 -11.76 -1.16 12.11
CA ILE A 13 -10.60 -1.51 12.93
C ILE A 13 -9.91 -0.27 13.50
N GLU A 14 -9.86 0.83 12.75
CA GLU A 14 -9.17 2.05 13.19
C GLU A 14 -10.08 2.94 14.05
N GLY A 15 -9.50 3.55 15.08
CA GLY A 15 -10.23 4.39 16.03
C GLY A 15 -10.49 5.81 15.53
N GLN A 16 -9.77 6.25 14.49
CA GLN A 16 -9.86 7.60 13.94
C GLN A 16 -10.07 7.57 12.41
N PRO A 17 -10.96 8.41 11.86
CA PRO A 17 -11.21 8.46 10.42
C PRO A 17 -9.94 8.73 9.59
N ALA A 18 -9.03 9.56 10.10
CA ALA A 18 -7.77 9.86 9.43
C ALA A 18 -6.84 8.65 9.33
N GLU A 19 -6.79 7.80 10.37
CA GLU A 19 -6.00 6.56 10.39
C GLU A 19 -6.59 5.53 9.42
N ALA A 20 -7.92 5.38 9.42
CA ALA A 20 -8.64 4.53 8.49
C ALA A 20 -8.32 4.91 7.03
N GLU A 21 -8.46 6.19 6.68
CA GLU A 21 -8.18 6.68 5.32
C GLU A 21 -6.72 6.46 4.92
N ASN A 22 -5.79 6.66 5.86
CA ASN A 22 -4.38 6.41 5.60
C ASN A 22 -4.10 4.92 5.33
N MET A 23 -4.72 4.01 6.10
CA MET A 23 -4.56 2.58 5.91
C MET A 23 -5.21 2.09 4.61
N LYS A 24 -6.35 2.66 4.21
CA LYS A 24 -6.97 2.41 2.90
C LYS A 24 -5.98 2.70 1.77
N LEU A 25 -5.48 3.94 1.70
CA LEU A 25 -4.55 4.37 0.65
C LEU A 25 -3.25 3.55 0.64
N ARG A 26 -2.67 3.29 1.82
CA ARG A 26 -1.46 2.44 1.94
C ARG A 26 -1.73 1.02 1.44
N SER A 27 -2.88 0.45 1.79
CA SER A 27 -3.22 -0.93 1.41
C SER A 27 -3.41 -1.05 -0.11
N GLU A 28 -4.07 -0.10 -0.74
CA GLU A 28 -4.26 -0.04 -2.19
C GLU A 28 -2.92 0.05 -2.94
N LEU A 29 -2.05 0.97 -2.53
CA LEU A 29 -0.72 1.11 -3.14
C LEU A 29 0.15 -0.14 -2.93
N MET A 30 0.12 -0.73 -1.74
CA MET A 30 0.86 -1.95 -1.45
C MET A 30 0.39 -3.12 -2.31
N ILE A 31 -0.92 -3.27 -2.52
CA ILE A 31 -1.49 -4.28 -3.41
C ILE A 31 -1.04 -4.03 -4.86
N ALA A 32 -1.16 -2.80 -5.35
CA ALA A 32 -0.76 -2.44 -6.71
C ALA A 32 0.74 -2.71 -6.96
N LEU A 33 1.60 -2.39 -5.99
CA LEU A 33 3.03 -2.70 -6.01
C LEU A 33 3.31 -4.19 -6.08
N LYS A 34 2.68 -5.00 -5.20
CA LYS A 34 2.83 -6.47 -5.23
C LYS A 34 2.46 -7.05 -6.59
N GLN A 35 1.33 -6.61 -7.14
CA GLN A 35 0.86 -7.06 -8.45
C GLN A 35 1.79 -6.61 -9.58
N ARG A 36 2.36 -5.41 -9.50
CA ARG A 36 3.33 -4.92 -10.49
C ARG A 36 4.62 -5.73 -10.45
N ILE A 37 5.18 -5.98 -9.26
CA ILE A 37 6.38 -6.79 -9.09
C ILE A 37 6.15 -8.22 -9.64
N ALA A 38 4.99 -8.82 -9.34
CA ALA A 38 4.63 -10.14 -9.84
C ALA A 38 4.51 -10.16 -11.37
N ARG A 39 3.87 -9.15 -12.00
CA ARG A 39 3.74 -9.05 -13.46
C ARG A 39 5.06 -8.82 -14.19
N LEU A 40 6.03 -8.20 -13.53
CA LEU A 40 7.38 -8.04 -14.06
C LEU A 40 8.26 -9.28 -13.81
N GLU A 41 7.72 -10.30 -13.13
CA GLU A 41 8.41 -11.55 -12.78
C GLU A 41 9.73 -11.34 -12.01
N LEU A 42 9.82 -10.24 -11.26
CA LEU A 42 11.02 -9.88 -10.54
C LEU A 42 11.18 -10.72 -9.27
N SER A 43 12.38 -11.23 -9.05
CA SER A 43 12.79 -11.68 -7.72
C SER A 43 12.82 -10.51 -6.73
N GLN A 44 12.83 -10.82 -5.43
CA GLN A 44 12.96 -9.78 -4.40
C GLN A 44 14.24 -8.94 -4.56
N ALA A 45 15.34 -9.56 -5.02
CA ALA A 45 16.61 -8.87 -5.20
C ALA A 45 16.60 -7.92 -6.42
N GLU A 46 15.94 -8.30 -7.51
CA GLU A 46 15.79 -7.45 -8.69
C GLU A 46 14.83 -6.29 -8.41
N ALA A 47 13.70 -6.57 -7.76
CA ALA A 47 12.77 -5.55 -7.31
C ALA A 47 13.46 -4.54 -6.37
N ALA A 48 14.33 -5.01 -5.46
CA ALA A 48 15.08 -4.13 -4.57
C ALA A 48 15.99 -3.16 -5.33
N LYS A 49 16.72 -3.66 -6.34
CA LYS A 49 17.56 -2.83 -7.22
C LYS A 49 16.73 -1.80 -7.99
N GLN A 50 15.61 -2.21 -8.59
CA GLN A 50 14.77 -1.31 -9.37
C GLN A 50 14.07 -0.26 -8.50
N LEU A 51 13.65 -0.63 -7.29
CA LEU A 51 13.01 0.26 -6.32
C LEU A 51 14.02 1.14 -5.56
N GLY A 52 15.33 0.92 -5.71
CA GLY A 52 16.37 1.64 -4.97
C GLY A 52 16.32 1.40 -3.46
N VAL A 53 15.89 0.22 -3.02
CA VAL A 53 15.78 -0.15 -1.60
C VAL A 53 16.49 -1.46 -1.28
N THR A 54 16.54 -1.83 -0.01
CA THR A 54 17.13 -3.10 0.41
C THR A 54 16.19 -4.28 0.12
N GLN A 55 16.76 -5.48 -0.09
CA GLN A 55 15.95 -6.69 -0.27
C GLN A 55 15.03 -7.00 0.93
N PRO A 56 15.45 -6.85 2.20
CA PRO A 56 14.54 -7.00 3.35
C PRO A 56 13.34 -6.06 3.27
N ARG A 57 13.51 -4.82 2.77
CA ARG A 57 12.42 -3.86 2.59
C ARG A 57 11.40 -4.36 1.57
N VAL A 58 11.84 -4.94 0.45
CA VAL A 58 10.94 -5.60 -0.51
C VAL A 58 10.25 -6.81 0.12
N SER A 59 10.96 -7.57 0.95
CA SER A 59 10.41 -8.69 1.69
C SER A 59 9.27 -8.27 2.64
N ASP A 60 9.44 -7.15 3.36
CA ASP A 60 8.42 -6.57 4.23
C ASP A 60 7.20 -6.10 3.43
N LEU A 61 7.44 -5.47 2.27
CA LEU A 61 6.40 -5.06 1.33
C LEU A 61 5.57 -6.26 0.89
N LEU A 62 6.21 -7.30 0.34
CA LEU A 62 5.53 -8.50 -0.17
C LEU A 62 4.79 -9.28 0.92
N ARG A 63 5.31 -9.30 2.15
CA ARG A 63 4.62 -9.89 3.32
C ARG A 63 3.47 -9.04 3.87
N GLY A 64 3.26 -7.83 3.35
CA GLY A 64 2.14 -7.00 3.76
C GLY A 64 2.33 -6.28 5.09
N LYS A 65 3.57 -6.02 5.51
CA LYS A 65 3.85 -5.30 6.76
C LYS A 65 3.56 -3.80 6.62
N ILE A 66 2.29 -3.46 6.40
CA ILE A 66 1.79 -2.13 6.05
C ILE A 66 2.24 -1.02 7.01
N ASN A 67 2.30 -1.33 8.31
CA ASN A 67 2.72 -0.39 9.35
C ASN A 67 4.19 0.07 9.21
N LEU A 68 5.02 -0.65 8.46
CA LEU A 68 6.40 -0.25 8.19
C LEU A 68 6.53 0.78 7.06
N PHE A 69 5.46 1.07 6.33
CA PHE A 69 5.49 1.91 5.14
C PHE A 69 4.63 3.15 5.33
N GLY A 70 5.23 4.33 5.13
CA GLY A 70 4.49 5.57 4.94
C GLY A 70 3.82 5.60 3.55
N LEU A 71 2.80 6.46 3.42
CA LEU A 71 2.10 6.67 2.15
C LEU A 71 3.05 7.19 1.06
N ASP A 72 3.87 8.18 1.42
CA ASP A 72 4.93 8.78 0.58
C ASP A 72 5.93 7.73 0.07
N ALA A 73 6.37 6.81 0.94
CA ALA A 73 7.29 5.75 0.56
C ALA A 73 6.67 4.80 -0.48
N LEU A 74 5.39 4.45 -0.33
CA LEU A 74 4.68 3.61 -1.29
C LEU A 74 4.47 4.33 -2.64
N VAL A 75 4.18 5.64 -2.61
CA VAL A 75 4.08 6.47 -3.82
C VAL A 75 5.41 6.47 -4.59
N ASN A 76 6.53 6.71 -3.91
CA ASN A 76 7.86 6.71 -4.51
C ASN A 76 8.22 5.34 -5.10
N MET A 77 7.92 4.27 -4.37
CA MET A 77 8.12 2.90 -4.85
C MET A 77 7.29 2.61 -6.11
N ALA A 78 6.02 3.02 -6.14
CA ALA A 78 5.14 2.80 -7.28
C ALA A 78 5.66 3.50 -8.54
N ALA A 79 6.09 4.77 -8.40
CA ALA A 79 6.71 5.52 -9.48
C ALA A 79 7.99 4.83 -10.01
N ALA A 80 8.84 4.29 -9.14
CA ALA A 80 10.08 3.61 -9.53
C ALA A 80 9.86 2.34 -10.38
N VAL A 81 8.69 1.69 -10.27
CA VAL A 81 8.32 0.55 -11.13
C VAL A 81 7.36 0.92 -12.27
N GLY A 82 7.27 2.22 -12.58
CA GLY A 82 6.51 2.75 -13.71
C GLY A 82 5.01 2.73 -13.51
N LEU A 83 4.53 2.73 -12.27
CA LEU A 83 3.12 2.99 -11.98
C LEU A 83 2.88 4.49 -11.89
N ARG A 84 1.76 4.93 -12.46
CA ARG A 84 1.20 6.26 -12.23
C ARG A 84 0.11 6.17 -11.18
N ILE A 85 0.06 7.14 -10.28
CA ILE A 85 -0.94 7.23 -9.23
C ILE A 85 -1.80 8.45 -9.53
N ASP A 86 -3.11 8.24 -9.61
CA ASP A 86 -4.09 9.32 -9.69
C ASP A 86 -4.89 9.31 -8.38
N LEU A 87 -4.88 10.43 -7.67
CA LEU A 87 -5.58 10.61 -6.39
C LEU A 87 -6.85 11.42 -6.62
N GLN A 88 -7.98 10.90 -6.14
CA GLN A 88 -9.26 11.62 -6.15
C GLN A 88 -9.68 11.94 -4.71
N VAL A 89 -9.88 13.23 -4.42
CA VAL A 89 -10.42 13.69 -3.13
C VAL A 89 -11.93 13.89 -3.28
N ARG A 90 -12.69 13.40 -2.29
CA ARG A 90 -14.16 13.52 -2.22
C ARG A 90 -14.54 14.02 -0.83
N GLU A 91 -15.72 14.62 -0.70
CA GLU A 91 -16.27 14.96 0.60
C GLU A 91 -16.52 13.69 1.42
N SER A 92 -16.18 13.76 2.72
CA SER A 92 -16.48 12.68 3.66
C SER A 92 -18.00 12.64 3.91
N ALA A 93 -18.60 11.46 3.72
CA ALA A 93 -20.02 11.20 4.02
C ALA A 93 -20.29 11.16 5.52
#